data_AF-A0AAV4CX10-F1
#
_entry.id   AF-A0AAV4CX10-F1
#
_cell.length_a   1.000
_cell.length_b   1.000
_cell.length_c   1.000
_cell.angle_alpha   90.00
_cell.angle_beta   90.00
_cell.angle_gamma   90.00
#
_symmetry.space_group_name_H-M   'P 1'
#
loop_
_entity.id
_entity.type
_entity.pdbx_description
1 polymer ?
#
loop_
_entity_poly.entity_id
_entity_poly.type
_entity_poly.pdbx_seq_one_letter_code
_entity_poly.pdbx_strand_id
1 'polypeptide(L)'
;MAKRQDIVCRGDSFDDGDSVNSWRQEWCDKTANGRRPGEFIRKLDKKGQSWCSLCEKEVSYANRGYSALSAHVNRTIHKETLKLRQENQTLRGSRSNVFRSLGNSVDNDKGYGVHPFIAISFLDLTEENRRVPVDDTDRAKNQEAMILSFIAENKLPLSIFTPFLGVAEELTKDPEAFRRVCLDHTTASYKMKYGSAKTIKDDLLEALRKCKVSLNID
;
A
#
# COMPACT_ATOMS: atom_id res chain seq x y z
N MET A 1 2.04 -5.71 -6.54
CA MET A 1 1.98 -6.12 -7.96
C MET A 1 3.11 -7.09 -8.19
N ALA A 2 2.81 -8.36 -8.47
CA ALA A 2 3.85 -9.37 -8.72
C ALA A 2 4.65 -8.98 -9.97
N LYS A 3 5.98 -8.86 -9.85
CA LYS A 3 6.86 -8.69 -11.01
C LYS A 3 6.73 -9.96 -11.86
N ARG A 4 6.15 -9.81 -13.06
CA ARG A 4 6.16 -10.87 -14.07
C ARG A 4 7.61 -11.14 -14.47
N GLN A 5 8.10 -12.33 -14.12
CA GLN A 5 9.50 -12.76 -14.33
C GLN A 5 9.78 -13.17 -15.78
N ASP A 6 8.73 -13.27 -16.61
CA ASP A 6 8.74 -13.69 -18.01
C ASP A 6 8.94 -12.54 -19.01
N ILE A 7 9.28 -11.33 -18.54
CA ILE A 7 9.51 -10.15 -19.37
C ILE A 7 10.98 -10.09 -19.78
N VAL A 8 11.23 -10.15 -21.08
CA VAL A 8 12.58 -10.03 -21.68
C VAL A 8 13.01 -8.56 -21.60
N CYS A 9 14.14 -8.29 -20.94
CA CYS A 9 14.72 -6.95 -20.85
C CYS A 9 15.52 -6.60 -22.11
N ARG A 10 15.80 -5.31 -22.30
CA ARG A 10 16.58 -4.85 -23.44
C ARG A 10 18.00 -5.42 -23.33
N GLY A 11 18.43 -6.16 -24.35
CA GLY A 11 19.75 -6.81 -24.40
C GLY A 11 19.73 -8.30 -24.05
N ASP A 12 18.61 -8.81 -23.53
CA ASP A 12 18.48 -10.24 -23.23
C ASP A 12 18.30 -11.04 -24.53
N SER A 13 18.92 -12.22 -24.58
CA SER A 13 18.73 -13.17 -25.67
C SER A 13 17.35 -13.81 -25.59
N PHE A 14 16.64 -13.86 -26.71
CA PHE A 14 15.35 -14.55 -26.82
C PHE A 14 15.31 -15.38 -28.11
N ASP A 15 14.60 -16.50 -28.08
CA ASP A 15 14.35 -17.35 -29.26
C ASP A 15 12.88 -17.27 -29.65
N ASP A 16 12.61 -16.74 -30.84
CA ASP A 16 11.25 -16.67 -31.39
C ASP A 16 10.90 -17.87 -32.30
N GLY A 17 11.81 -18.84 -32.46
CA GLY A 17 11.58 -20.12 -33.14
C GLY A 17 10.80 -20.03 -34.46
N ASP A 18 9.76 -20.87 -34.60
CA ASP A 18 8.90 -21.01 -35.79
C ASP A 18 7.90 -19.87 -36.02
N SER A 19 8.01 -18.75 -35.29
CA SER A 19 7.13 -17.61 -35.55
C SER A 19 7.43 -16.99 -36.91
N VAL A 20 6.38 -16.72 -37.68
CA VAL A 20 6.50 -16.08 -39.02
C VAL A 20 7.17 -14.70 -38.90
N ASN A 21 7.00 -14.04 -37.76
CA ASN A 21 7.64 -12.76 -37.47
C ASN A 21 8.40 -12.81 -36.15
N SER A 22 9.73 -12.65 -36.22
CA SER A 22 10.58 -12.42 -35.05
C SER A 22 10.40 -11.01 -34.49
N TRP A 23 10.47 -10.88 -33.17
CA TRP A 23 10.36 -9.61 -32.47
C TRP A 23 11.42 -8.62 -32.92
N ARG A 24 10.98 -7.41 -33.29
CA ARG A 24 11.87 -6.29 -33.62
C ARG A 24 11.66 -5.17 -32.64
N GLN A 25 12.74 -4.74 -31.98
CA GLN A 25 12.69 -3.62 -31.04
C GLN A 25 12.21 -2.32 -31.70
N GLU A 26 12.49 -2.12 -32.99
CA GLU A 26 11.98 -1.00 -33.79
C GLU A 26 10.45 -0.88 -33.77
N TRP A 27 9.71 -1.97 -33.57
CA TRP A 27 8.25 -1.93 -33.45
C TRP A 27 7.77 -1.16 -32.23
N CYS A 28 8.57 -1.11 -31.17
CA CYS A 28 8.30 -0.30 -29.99
C CYS A 28 8.51 1.19 -30.25
N ASP A 29 9.41 1.53 -31.19
CA ASP A 29 9.77 2.91 -31.50
C ASP A 29 8.88 3.55 -32.56
N LYS A 30 8.26 2.73 -33.43
CA LYS A 30 7.30 3.21 -34.43
C LYS A 30 6.05 3.80 -33.78
N THR A 31 5.63 4.96 -34.27
CA THR A 31 4.37 5.59 -33.86
C THR A 31 3.20 4.98 -34.63
N ALA A 32 2.28 4.32 -33.92
CA ALA A 32 0.97 3.96 -34.43
C ALA A 32 -0.04 5.01 -33.93
N ASN A 33 -0.64 5.80 -34.84
CA ASN A 33 -1.66 6.81 -34.50
C ASN A 33 -1.22 7.77 -33.37
N GLY A 34 0.01 8.28 -33.47
CA GLY A 34 0.59 9.21 -32.50
C GLY A 34 1.03 8.57 -31.17
N ARG A 35 1.03 7.23 -31.06
CA ARG A 35 1.40 6.51 -29.84
C ARG A 35 2.49 5.48 -30.12
N ARG A 36 3.44 5.35 -29.20
CA ARG A 36 4.54 4.38 -29.30
C ARG A 36 4.16 3.10 -28.54
N PRO A 37 4.06 1.93 -29.21
CA PRO A 37 3.77 0.67 -28.54
C PRO A 37 4.76 0.35 -27.42
N GLY A 38 6.02 0.83 -27.51
CA GLY A 38 7.04 0.65 -26.48
C GLY A 38 6.72 1.24 -25.11
N GLU A 39 5.78 2.18 -25.02
CA GLU A 39 5.35 2.73 -23.72
C GLU A 39 4.61 1.70 -22.88
N PHE A 40 3.93 0.74 -23.53
CA PHE A 40 2.96 -0.15 -22.87
C PHE A 40 3.18 -1.63 -23.18
N ILE A 41 3.83 -1.96 -24.29
CA ILE A 41 4.01 -3.33 -24.76
C ILE A 41 5.45 -3.77 -24.50
N ARG A 42 5.61 -4.91 -23.85
CA ARG A 42 6.90 -5.56 -23.59
C ARG A 42 6.93 -6.95 -24.21
N LYS A 43 8.11 -7.40 -24.62
CA LYS A 43 8.33 -8.76 -25.12
C LYS A 43 8.25 -9.75 -23.96
N LEU A 44 7.56 -10.87 -24.18
CA LEU A 44 7.58 -12.01 -23.28
C LEU A 44 8.57 -13.06 -23.79
N ASP A 45 9.11 -13.85 -22.87
CA ASP A 45 9.99 -14.99 -23.19
C ASP A 45 9.27 -16.05 -24.03
N LYS A 46 7.94 -16.12 -23.91
CA LYS A 46 7.09 -16.94 -24.77
C LYS A 46 7.20 -16.54 -26.25
N LYS A 47 7.35 -17.54 -27.12
CA LYS A 47 7.49 -17.39 -28.58
C LYS A 47 6.31 -16.62 -29.18
N GLY A 48 6.61 -15.55 -29.94
CA GLY A 48 5.59 -14.80 -30.67
C GLY A 48 4.55 -14.07 -29.80
N GLN A 49 4.81 -13.89 -28.50
CA GLN A 49 3.91 -13.24 -27.56
C GLN A 49 4.53 -12.00 -26.91
N SER A 50 3.69 -11.00 -26.65
CA SER A 50 4.03 -9.76 -25.98
C SER A 50 3.00 -9.45 -24.90
N TRP A 51 3.36 -8.63 -23.92
CA TRP A 51 2.51 -8.24 -22.81
C TRP A 51 2.19 -6.76 -22.88
N CYS A 52 0.91 -6.40 -22.76
CA CYS A 52 0.49 -5.02 -22.60
C CYS A 52 0.25 -4.69 -21.11
N SER A 53 1.04 -3.77 -20.55
CA SER A 53 0.93 -3.32 -19.16
C SER A 53 -0.30 -2.45 -18.88
N LEU A 54 -0.93 -1.89 -19.94
CA LEU A 54 -2.18 -1.14 -19.81
C LEU A 54 -3.38 -2.06 -19.72
N CYS A 55 -3.46 -3.04 -20.62
CA CYS A 55 -4.61 -3.94 -20.73
C CYS A 55 -4.48 -5.21 -19.90
N GLU A 56 -3.29 -5.48 -19.34
CA GLU A 56 -2.95 -6.71 -18.64
C GLU A 56 -3.28 -7.96 -19.46
N LYS A 57 -2.93 -7.92 -20.75
CA LYS A 57 -3.23 -8.99 -21.71
C LYS A 57 -2.02 -9.35 -22.55
N GLU A 58 -1.92 -10.63 -22.85
CA GLU A 58 -0.97 -11.17 -23.82
C GLU A 58 -1.46 -10.87 -25.25
N VAL A 59 -0.58 -10.33 -26.08
CA VAL A 59 -0.80 -9.97 -27.47
C VAL A 59 0.14 -10.83 -28.32
N SER A 60 -0.45 -11.74 -29.11
CA SER A 60 0.30 -12.55 -30.07
C SER A 60 0.66 -11.71 -31.31
N TYR A 61 1.95 -11.64 -31.62
CA TYR A 61 2.46 -11.04 -32.85
C TYR A 61 3.00 -12.07 -33.85
N ALA A 62 3.06 -13.36 -33.47
CA ALA A 62 3.64 -14.44 -34.27
C ALA A 62 3.27 -14.38 -35.77
N ASN A 63 1.99 -14.20 -36.08
CA ASN A 63 1.46 -14.28 -37.44
C ASN A 63 1.34 -12.93 -38.16
N ARG A 64 1.21 -11.82 -37.43
CA ARG A 64 0.88 -10.49 -38.00
C ARG A 64 1.93 -9.41 -37.71
N GLY A 65 2.98 -9.75 -36.96
CA GLY A 65 4.06 -8.84 -36.58
C GLY A 65 3.55 -7.54 -35.95
N TYR A 66 4.15 -6.42 -36.37
CA TYR A 66 3.77 -5.07 -35.92
C TYR A 66 2.27 -4.75 -36.07
N SER A 67 1.61 -5.26 -37.10
CA SER A 67 0.18 -5.00 -37.33
C SER A 67 -0.69 -5.53 -36.19
N ALA A 68 -0.28 -6.59 -35.50
CA ALA A 68 -0.97 -7.06 -34.30
C ALA A 68 -0.89 -6.05 -33.15
N LEU A 69 0.28 -5.45 -32.95
CA LEU A 69 0.52 -4.45 -31.91
C LEU A 69 -0.23 -3.16 -32.21
N SER A 70 -0.17 -2.69 -33.46
CA SER A 70 -0.93 -1.52 -33.92
C SER A 70 -2.45 -1.74 -33.77
N ALA A 71 -2.95 -2.91 -34.17
CA ALA A 71 -4.35 -3.26 -33.98
C ALA A 71 -4.76 -3.30 -32.50
N HIS A 72 -3.90 -3.81 -31.62
CA HIS A 72 -4.14 -3.82 -30.17
C HIS A 72 -4.25 -2.41 -29.58
N VAL A 73 -3.30 -1.52 -29.88
CA VAL A 73 -3.30 -0.12 -29.41
C VAL A 73 -4.56 0.61 -29.89
N ASN A 74 -5.08 0.23 -31.05
CA ASN A 74 -6.28 0.84 -31.63
C ASN A 74 -7.61 0.30 -31.10
N ARG A 75 -7.61 -0.78 -30.29
CA ARG A 75 -8.85 -1.30 -29.68
C ARG A 75 -9.47 -0.28 -28.73
N THR A 76 -10.80 -0.22 -28.72
CA THR A 76 -11.59 0.68 -27.85
C THR A 76 -11.23 0.50 -26.38
N ILE A 77 -11.15 -0.75 -25.91
CA ILE A 77 -10.76 -1.11 -24.54
C ILE A 77 -9.39 -0.51 -24.15
N HIS A 78 -8.42 -0.55 -25.06
CA HIS A 78 -7.09 -0.01 -24.82
C HIS A 78 -7.13 1.52 -24.69
N LYS A 79 -7.87 2.19 -25.58
CA LYS A 79 -8.06 3.65 -25.55
C LYS A 79 -8.78 4.12 -24.28
N GLU A 80 -9.84 3.42 -23.88
CA GLU A 80 -10.61 3.71 -22.67
C GLU A 80 -9.78 3.51 -21.41
N THR A 81 -9.05 2.39 -21.29
CA THR A 81 -8.19 2.12 -20.13
C THR A 81 -7.06 3.15 -20.03
N LEU A 82 -6.51 3.58 -21.16
CA LEU A 82 -5.52 4.64 -21.19
C LEU A 82 -6.12 6.00 -20.81
N LYS A 83 -7.32 6.34 -21.30
CA LYS A 83 -8.03 7.57 -20.92
C LYS A 83 -8.31 7.60 -19.42
N LEU A 84 -8.82 6.50 -18.86
CA LEU A 84 -9.03 6.34 -17.42
C LEU A 84 -7.72 6.48 -16.63
N ARG A 85 -6.62 5.87 -17.09
CA ARG A 85 -5.32 6.05 -16.44
C ARG A 85 -4.83 7.51 -16.53
N GLN A 86 -5.03 8.20 -17.64
CA GLN A 86 -4.68 9.62 -17.79
C GLN A 86 -5.54 10.51 -16.90
N GLU A 87 -6.85 10.29 -16.84
CA GLU A 87 -7.78 11.01 -15.97
C GLU A 87 -7.43 10.79 -14.49
N ASN A 88 -7.15 9.54 -14.10
CA ASN A 88 -6.66 9.20 -12.75
C ASN A 88 -5.32 9.85 -12.42
N GLN A 89 -4.47 10.10 -13.42
CA GLN A 89 -3.21 10.84 -13.26
C GLN A 89 -3.42 12.36 -13.14
N THR A 90 -4.52 12.89 -13.66
CA THR A 90 -4.89 14.32 -13.53
C THR A 90 -5.64 14.66 -12.24
N LEU A 91 -6.15 13.67 -11.50
CA LEU A 91 -6.76 13.89 -10.19
C LEU A 91 -5.75 14.56 -9.24
N ARG A 92 -6.14 15.66 -8.58
CA ARG A 92 -5.30 16.32 -7.57
C ARG A 92 -5.01 15.30 -6.45
N GLY A 93 -3.71 15.02 -6.24
CA GLY A 93 -3.21 13.97 -5.33
C GLY A 93 -2.62 12.73 -6.02
N SER A 94 -2.73 12.60 -7.35
CA SER A 94 -2.19 11.44 -8.08
C SER A 94 -0.67 11.53 -8.31
N ARG A 95 0.02 10.40 -8.04
CA ARG A 95 1.50 10.27 -7.93
C ARG A 95 2.29 10.69 -9.17
N SER A 96 1.68 10.77 -10.35
CA SER A 96 2.35 11.14 -11.61
C SER A 96 2.55 12.65 -11.80
N ASN A 97 1.69 13.48 -11.19
CA ASN A 97 1.84 14.94 -11.25
C ASN A 97 3.06 15.44 -10.46
N VAL A 98 3.62 14.60 -9.61
CA VAL A 98 4.82 14.88 -8.81
C VAL A 98 6.08 14.94 -9.67
N PHE A 99 6.20 14.08 -10.69
CA PHE A 99 7.42 14.00 -11.51
C PHE A 99 7.50 15.11 -12.57
N ARG A 100 6.36 15.51 -13.16
CA ARG A 100 6.34 16.58 -14.16
C ARG A 100 6.60 17.97 -13.54
N SER A 101 6.24 18.16 -12.27
CA SER A 101 6.46 19.42 -11.55
C SER A 101 7.90 19.64 -11.07
N LEU A 102 8.75 18.60 -11.09
CA LEU A 102 10.17 18.73 -10.72
C LEU A 102 11.04 19.19 -11.90
N GLY A 103 10.48 19.21 -13.12
CA GLY A 103 11.24 19.42 -14.35
C GLY A 103 11.07 20.78 -15.02
N ASN A 104 10.05 21.58 -14.71
CA ASN A 104 9.88 22.91 -15.32
C ASN A 104 9.09 23.88 -14.43
N SER A 105 9.69 25.05 -14.28
CA SER A 105 9.22 26.35 -13.77
C SER A 105 8.53 26.43 -12.40
N VAL A 106 9.24 27.15 -11.52
CA VAL A 106 8.71 28.17 -10.60
C VAL A 106 7.42 28.77 -11.17
N ASP A 107 6.27 28.50 -10.56
CA ASP A 107 5.13 29.40 -10.59
C ASP A 107 4.23 29.18 -9.35
N ASN A 108 3.78 30.31 -8.81
CA ASN A 108 3.04 30.48 -7.57
C ASN A 108 1.63 29.85 -7.62
N ASP A 109 1.48 28.54 -7.40
CA ASP A 109 0.20 27.96 -6.97
C ASP A 109 0.35 27.35 -5.56
N LYS A 110 -0.53 27.75 -4.63
CA LYS A 110 -0.61 27.19 -3.28
C LYS A 110 -1.23 25.79 -3.36
N GLY A 111 -0.52 24.85 -3.96
CA GLY A 111 -0.86 23.44 -3.96
C GLY A 111 -0.28 22.77 -2.73
N TYR A 112 -1.13 22.10 -1.94
CA TYR A 112 -0.67 21.22 -0.86
C TYR A 112 0.38 20.26 -1.42
N GLY A 113 1.62 20.42 -0.94
CA GLY A 113 2.76 19.61 -1.32
C GLY A 113 2.49 18.12 -1.09
N VAL A 114 3.13 17.30 -1.90
CA VAL A 114 3.05 15.84 -1.83
C VAL A 114 3.41 15.39 -0.42
N HIS A 115 2.50 14.68 0.23
CA HIS A 115 2.70 14.18 1.59
C HIS A 115 3.98 13.34 1.67
N PRO A 116 4.87 13.56 2.67
CA PRO A 116 6.20 12.93 2.75
C PRO A 116 6.20 11.40 2.61
N PHE A 117 5.11 10.75 3.08
CA PHE A 117 4.88 9.31 2.94
C PHE A 117 4.98 8.79 1.48
N ILE A 118 4.56 9.59 0.50
CA ILE A 118 4.56 9.20 -0.92
C ILE A 118 5.97 9.34 -1.54
N ALA A 119 6.79 10.29 -1.06
CA ALA A 119 8.17 10.48 -1.51
C ALA A 119 9.08 9.33 -1.05
N ILE A 120 8.86 8.82 0.16
CA ILE A 120 9.64 7.72 0.77
C ILE A 120 9.45 6.40 -0.01
N SER A 121 8.30 6.21 -0.66
CA SER A 121 7.98 4.97 -1.39
C SER A 121 8.77 4.76 -2.69
N PHE A 122 9.62 5.71 -3.10
CA PHE A 122 10.41 5.65 -4.35
C PHE A 122 11.91 5.45 -4.12
N LEU A 123 12.38 5.52 -2.87
CA LEU A 123 13.77 5.20 -2.55
C LEU A 123 13.81 3.74 -2.10
N ASP A 124 14.57 2.95 -2.85
CA ASP A 124 14.83 1.56 -2.57
C ASP A 124 15.16 1.34 -1.09
N LEU A 125 14.53 0.30 -0.54
CA LEU A 125 14.75 -0.24 0.79
C LEU A 125 16.22 -0.62 0.95
N THR A 126 17.02 0.34 1.40
CA THR A 126 18.25 0.06 2.14
C THR A 126 17.96 0.48 3.58
N GLU A 127 18.12 -0.46 4.51
CA GLU A 127 17.70 -0.36 5.92
C GLU A 127 18.40 0.76 6.72
N GLU A 128 19.23 1.58 6.10
CA GLU A 128 20.10 2.55 6.78
C GLU A 128 19.52 3.97 6.87
N ASN A 129 18.44 4.33 6.17
CA ASN A 129 17.94 5.71 6.16
C ASN A 129 16.99 6.08 7.31
N ARG A 130 17.02 5.30 8.40
CA ARG A 130 16.18 5.52 9.57
C ARG A 130 16.77 6.66 10.40
N ARG A 131 16.39 7.91 10.09
CA ARG A 131 16.24 9.09 10.99
C ARG A 131 16.19 10.39 10.18
N VAL A 132 15.11 10.62 9.42
CA VAL A 132 14.67 12.01 9.25
C VAL A 132 14.05 12.41 10.60
N PRO A 133 14.41 13.55 11.20
CA PRO A 133 13.70 14.06 12.37
C PRO A 133 12.29 14.43 11.92
N VAL A 134 11.37 13.46 11.96
CA VAL A 134 9.94 13.73 11.78
C VAL A 134 9.53 14.63 12.92
N ASP A 135 8.85 15.73 12.65
CA ASP A 135 8.42 16.68 13.67
C ASP A 135 7.64 15.97 14.80
N ASP A 136 7.83 16.42 16.04
CA ASP A 136 7.24 15.78 17.22
C ASP A 136 5.71 15.75 17.14
N THR A 137 5.10 16.77 16.52
CA THR A 137 3.64 16.84 16.34
C THR A 137 3.14 15.83 15.32
N ASP A 138 3.86 15.65 14.22
CA ASP A 138 3.57 14.64 13.21
C ASP A 138 3.70 13.22 13.78
N ARG A 139 4.72 12.98 14.61
CA ARG A 139 4.88 11.68 15.29
C ARG A 139 3.71 11.39 16.23
N ALA A 140 3.26 12.39 16.99
CA ALA A 140 2.10 12.26 17.89
C ALA A 140 0.81 11.98 17.11
N LYS A 141 0.56 12.71 16.01
CA LYS A 141 -0.62 12.49 15.15
C LYS A 141 -0.62 11.12 14.49
N ASN A 142 0.56 10.64 14.08
CA ASN A 142 0.70 9.29 13.56
C ASN A 142 0.39 8.21 14.64
N GLN A 143 0.82 8.42 15.88
CA GLN A 143 0.48 7.51 16.99
C GLN A 143 -1.02 7.53 17.33
N GLU A 144 -1.65 8.71 17.34
CA GLU A 144 -3.10 8.84 17.48
C GLU A 144 -3.84 8.04 16.39
N ALA A 145 -3.41 8.17 15.13
CA ALA A 145 -4.01 7.45 14.01
C ALA A 145 -3.88 5.93 14.15
N MET A 146 -2.71 5.42 14.57
CA MET A 146 -2.51 3.98 14.81
C MET A 146 -3.46 3.43 15.87
N ILE A 147 -3.67 4.15 16.96
CA ILE A 147 -4.57 3.74 18.04
C ILE A 147 -6.03 3.74 17.55
N LEU A 148 -6.45 4.78 16.83
CA LEU A 148 -7.80 4.88 16.28
C LEU A 148 -8.09 3.77 15.26
N SER A 149 -7.12 3.46 14.38
CA SER A 149 -7.22 2.32 13.46
C SER A 149 -7.39 1.00 14.20
N PHE A 150 -6.60 0.75 15.25
CA PHE A 150 -6.70 -0.47 16.06
C PHE A 150 -8.09 -0.62 16.72
N ILE A 151 -8.62 0.46 17.29
CA ILE A 151 -9.96 0.47 17.90
C ILE A 151 -11.03 0.16 16.86
N ALA A 152 -10.93 0.77 15.68
CA ALA A 152 -11.89 0.57 14.58
C ALA A 152 -11.84 -0.87 14.05
N GLU A 153 -10.65 -1.44 13.84
CA GLU A 153 -10.47 -2.82 13.36
C GLU A 153 -11.06 -3.85 14.32
N ASN A 154 -10.88 -3.64 15.63
CA ASN A 154 -11.34 -4.57 16.66
C ASN A 154 -12.76 -4.25 17.17
N LYS A 155 -13.45 -3.28 16.55
CA LYS A 155 -14.82 -2.85 16.91
C LYS A 155 -14.95 -2.49 18.40
N LEU A 156 -13.91 -1.89 18.97
CA LEU A 156 -13.89 -1.49 20.37
C LEU A 156 -14.61 -0.14 20.55
N PRO A 157 -15.29 0.09 21.69
CA PRO A 157 -15.91 1.38 21.96
C PRO A 157 -14.83 2.45 22.20
N LEU A 158 -15.06 3.67 21.68
CA LEU A 158 -14.12 4.80 21.86
C LEU A 158 -13.87 5.17 23.33
N SER A 159 -14.77 4.77 24.24
CA SER A 159 -14.59 4.95 25.69
C SER A 159 -13.36 4.24 26.25
N ILE A 160 -12.85 3.21 25.56
CA ILE A 160 -11.65 2.49 26.00
C ILE A 160 -10.35 3.27 25.75
N PHE A 161 -10.39 4.33 24.95
CA PHE A 161 -9.22 5.12 24.58
C PHE A 161 -8.50 5.68 25.80
N THR A 162 -9.23 6.34 26.72
CA THR A 162 -8.62 6.96 27.90
C THR A 162 -7.98 5.94 28.85
N PRO A 163 -8.65 4.84 29.24
CA PRO A 163 -8.01 3.75 30.00
C PRO A 163 -6.79 3.15 29.29
N PHE A 164 -6.87 2.98 27.97
CA PHE A 164 -5.78 2.42 27.18
C PHE A 164 -4.53 3.31 27.20
N LEU A 165 -4.68 4.63 27.08
CA LEU A 165 -3.56 5.57 27.18
C LEU A 165 -2.90 5.53 28.55
N GLY A 166 -3.67 5.44 29.63
CA GLY A 166 -3.12 5.30 30.98
C GLY A 166 -2.27 4.03 31.13
N VAL A 167 -2.72 2.90 30.57
CA VAL A 167 -1.92 1.67 30.55
C VAL A 167 -0.67 1.83 29.69
N ALA A 168 -0.77 2.45 28.51
CA ALA A 168 0.37 2.66 27.64
C ALA A 168 1.46 3.53 28.31
N GLU A 169 1.06 4.59 29.01
CA GLU A 169 1.97 5.44 29.79
C GLU A 169 2.72 4.63 30.86
N GLU A 170 2.00 3.80 31.64
CA GLU A 170 2.62 2.92 32.64
C GLU A 170 3.58 1.91 32.01
N LEU A 171 3.22 1.32 30.88
CA LEU A 171 4.08 0.36 30.16
C LEU A 171 5.35 1.02 29.62
N THR A 172 5.31 2.32 29.28
CA THR A 172 6.50 3.05 28.82
C THR A 172 7.49 3.38 29.94
N LYS A 173 7.11 3.26 31.22
CA LYS A 173 8.01 3.52 32.35
C LYS A 173 9.13 2.48 32.46
N ASP A 174 8.86 1.23 32.08
CA ASP A 174 9.87 0.15 32.02
C ASP A 174 9.87 -0.54 30.64
N PRO A 175 10.63 0.02 29.68
CA PRO A 175 10.67 -0.51 28.32
C PRO A 175 11.34 -1.88 28.23
N GLU A 176 12.25 -2.22 29.16
CA GLU A 176 12.95 -3.51 29.14
C GLU A 176 12.05 -4.65 29.62
N ALA A 177 11.22 -4.41 30.65
CA ALA A 177 10.18 -5.36 31.04
C ALA A 177 9.13 -5.52 29.95
N PHE A 178 8.69 -4.40 29.34
CA PHE A 178 7.66 -4.44 28.29
C PHE A 178 8.06 -5.29 27.08
N ARG A 179 9.33 -5.20 26.62
CA ARG A 179 9.83 -6.04 25.51
C ARG A 179 9.77 -7.53 25.77
N ARG A 180 9.76 -7.94 27.04
CA ARG A 180 9.69 -9.36 27.44
C ARG A 180 8.26 -9.84 27.66
N VAL A 181 7.27 -8.94 27.60
CA VAL A 181 5.86 -9.30 27.75
C VAL A 181 5.42 -10.12 26.54
N CYS A 182 5.09 -11.39 26.79
CA CYS A 182 4.44 -12.27 25.85
C CYS A 182 3.21 -12.86 26.52
N LEU A 183 2.04 -12.68 25.90
CA LEU A 183 0.77 -13.19 26.41
C LEU A 183 0.21 -14.19 25.40
N ASP A 184 0.31 -15.47 25.74
CA ASP A 184 -0.39 -16.53 25.00
C ASP A 184 -1.91 -16.43 25.25
N HIS A 185 -2.71 -16.68 24.22
CA HIS A 185 -4.17 -16.57 24.29
C HIS A 185 -4.78 -17.43 25.39
N THR A 186 -4.29 -18.67 25.59
CA THR A 186 -4.82 -19.58 26.61
C THR A 186 -4.48 -19.09 28.02
N THR A 187 -3.26 -18.58 28.19
CA THR A 187 -2.79 -18.02 29.46
C THR A 187 -3.54 -16.74 29.82
N ALA A 188 -3.74 -15.85 28.83
CA ALA A 188 -4.49 -14.62 29.00
C ALA A 188 -5.95 -14.92 29.37
N SER A 189 -6.61 -15.84 28.65
CA SER A 189 -7.99 -16.25 28.93
C SER A 189 -8.15 -16.84 30.34
N TYR A 190 -7.25 -17.72 30.75
CA TYR A 190 -7.25 -18.29 32.10
C TYR A 190 -7.05 -17.22 33.17
N LYS A 191 -6.03 -16.37 33.03
CA LYS A 191 -5.73 -15.29 33.99
C LYS A 191 -6.86 -14.28 34.08
N MET A 192 -7.50 -13.95 32.96
CA MET A 192 -8.69 -13.11 32.94
C MET A 192 -9.83 -13.76 33.72
N LYS A 193 -10.14 -15.03 33.45
CA LYS A 193 -11.31 -15.68 34.06
C LYS A 193 -11.13 -16.02 35.55
N TYR A 194 -9.95 -16.47 35.95
CA TYR A 194 -9.70 -17.03 37.28
C TYR A 194 -8.70 -16.24 38.13
N GLY A 195 -7.93 -15.34 37.52
CA GLY A 195 -6.98 -14.47 38.21
C GLY A 195 -7.58 -13.08 38.39
N SER A 196 -7.25 -12.15 37.49
CA SER A 196 -7.55 -10.73 37.63
C SER A 196 -9.05 -10.44 37.76
N ALA A 197 -9.92 -11.02 36.93
CA ALA A 197 -11.35 -10.74 37.08
C ALA A 197 -11.94 -11.33 38.36
N LYS A 198 -11.39 -12.44 38.85
CA LYS A 198 -11.80 -13.00 40.14
C LYS A 198 -11.42 -12.05 41.27
N THR A 199 -10.18 -11.57 41.30
CA THR A 199 -9.70 -10.62 42.30
C THR A 199 -10.54 -9.34 42.30
N ILE A 200 -10.75 -8.72 41.14
CA ILE A 200 -11.57 -7.49 41.02
C ILE A 200 -12.99 -7.74 41.53
N LYS A 201 -13.58 -8.90 41.20
CA LYS A 201 -14.92 -9.27 41.67
C LYS A 201 -14.96 -9.43 43.19
N ASP A 202 -13.98 -10.12 43.76
CA ASP A 202 -13.90 -10.38 45.20
C ASP A 202 -13.69 -9.07 45.97
N ASP A 203 -12.81 -8.18 45.48
CA ASP A 203 -12.57 -6.83 46.04
C ASP A 203 -13.84 -5.98 45.99
N LEU A 204 -14.56 -6.01 44.86
CA LEU A 204 -15.82 -5.30 44.70
C LEU A 204 -16.90 -5.85 45.64
N LEU A 205 -16.98 -7.17 45.82
CA LEU A 205 -17.90 -7.78 46.79
C LEU A 205 -17.56 -7.39 48.23
N GLU A 206 -16.27 -7.31 48.57
CA GLU A 206 -15.85 -6.84 49.89
C GLU A 206 -16.21 -5.37 50.12
N ALA A 207 -15.98 -4.51 49.13
CA ALA A 207 -16.37 -3.10 49.19
C ALA A 207 -17.90 -2.94 49.32
N LEU A 208 -18.68 -3.72 48.56
CA LEU A 208 -20.14 -3.71 48.65
C LEU A 208 -20.66 -4.23 49.99
N ARG A 209 -19.95 -5.15 50.66
CA ARG A 209 -20.32 -5.60 52.02
C ARG A 209 -20.10 -4.51 53.07
N LYS A 210 -19.15 -3.61 52.86
CA LYS A 210 -18.83 -2.51 53.79
C LYS A 210 -19.69 -1.26 53.55
N CYS A 211 -20.20 -1.07 52.34
CA CYS A 211 -20.97 0.09 51.94
C CYS A 211 -22.48 -0.20 51.94
N LYS A 212 -23.31 0.73 52.44
CA LYS A 212 -24.76 0.67 52.21
C LYS A 212 -25.03 1.03 50.76
N VAL A 213 -25.56 0.09 49.99
CA VAL A 213 -25.96 0.28 48.58
C VAL A 213 -27.49 0.39 48.48
N SER A 214 -27.96 1.33 47.68
CA SER A 214 -29.36 1.42 47.24
C SER A 214 -29.45 0.96 45.79
N LEU A 215 -30.34 0.00 45.52
CA LEU A 215 -30.56 -0.53 44.18
C LEU A 215 -31.89 0.01 43.64
N ASN A 216 -31.86 0.70 42.51
CA ASN A 216 -33.07 1.03 41.76
C ASN A 216 -33.47 -0.20 40.95
N ILE A 217 -34.67 -0.72 41.20
CA ILE A 217 -35.27 -1.81 40.42
C ILE A 217 -36.30 -1.17 39.50
N ASP A 218 -36.08 -1.27 38.19
CA ASP A 218 -37.01 -0.90 37.11
C ASP A 218 -37.70 -2.17 36.58
#